data_AF-A0A4U0Y7R4-F1
#
_entry.id   AF-A0A4U0Y7R4-F1
#
_cell.length_a   1.000
_cell.length_b   1.000
_cell.length_c   1.000
_cell.angle_alpha   90.00
_cell.angle_beta   90.00
_cell.angle_gamma   90.00
#
_symmetry.space_group_name_H-M   'P 1'
#
loop_
_entity.id
_entity.type
_entity.pdbx_description
1 polymer ?
#
loop_
_entity_poly.entity_id
_entity_poly.type
_entity_poly.pdbx_seq_one_letter_code
_entity_poly.pdbx_strand_id
1 'polypeptide(L)'
;MDNGTNSSTNGNNSSSNGTFEGVPPPLPPKSFWTNLLIPTLYLIIVIGSLYTFSSTYRKRQLAKAAKLEPWFPPHRQRDIYLSLLHLDPSEQVGAGGGDGEKKLSKVPDSVLKAALLQRALEDIKRIVQLRQSKPALQTLLQRGSVGDELWQRLLRAEQEMEAEVKDVVNEANAFSPDWGQVIFQSANEMNQNLLIKQRMSEIQEQLESEKAWWEKKRAGIQSDFMKELDETDGKPAEPEAAAAPVVKKNGSSDDDAVIVEAGGPAQAQGGSGKGKKKGKK
;
A
#
# COMPACT_ATOMS: atom_id res chain seq x y z
N MET A 1 47.89 -37.56 -50.91
CA MET A 1 47.37 -37.53 -52.29
C MET A 1 47.65 -38.91 -52.86
N ASP A 2 46.66 -39.80 -52.86
CA ASP A 2 46.59 -41.13 -53.51
C ASP A 2 45.15 -41.62 -53.27
N ASN A 3 44.30 -41.80 -54.29
CA ASN A 3 44.14 -42.93 -55.23
C ASN A 3 43.21 -44.06 -54.68
N GLY A 4 42.32 -44.57 -55.54
CA GLY A 4 41.53 -45.80 -55.31
C GLY A 4 40.03 -45.69 -55.68
N THR A 5 39.62 -45.58 -56.94
CA THR A 5 39.22 -46.65 -57.90
C THR A 5 38.23 -47.72 -57.41
N ASN A 6 37.07 -47.74 -58.10
CA ASN A 6 36.30 -48.88 -58.65
C ASN A 6 36.03 -50.14 -57.81
N SER A 7 34.76 -50.59 -57.79
CA SER A 7 34.39 -51.79 -58.56
C SER A 7 32.88 -52.10 -58.52
N SER A 8 32.38 -52.46 -59.70
CA SER A 8 31.10 -53.11 -59.96
C SER A 8 30.93 -54.41 -59.17
N THR A 9 29.70 -54.74 -58.80
CA THR A 9 29.25 -56.13 -58.90
C THR A 9 27.79 -56.17 -59.33
N ASN A 10 27.61 -56.50 -60.61
CA ASN A 10 26.38 -56.98 -61.20
C ASN A 10 26.10 -58.37 -60.60
N GLY A 11 24.91 -58.55 -60.03
CA GLY A 11 24.46 -59.80 -59.43
C GLY A 11 23.00 -60.06 -59.77
N ASN A 12 22.72 -60.22 -61.05
CA ASN A 12 21.46 -60.78 -61.52
C ASN A 12 21.45 -62.28 -61.23
N ASN A 13 20.61 -62.74 -60.30
CA ASN A 13 20.30 -64.15 -60.14
C ASN A 13 18.81 -64.32 -59.88
N SER A 14 18.08 -64.56 -60.96
CA SER A 14 16.78 -65.22 -60.97
C SER A 14 16.95 -66.67 -60.50
N SER A 15 16.14 -67.10 -59.51
CA SER A 15 15.45 -68.42 -59.45
C SER A 15 15.14 -68.82 -58.00
N SER A 16 13.95 -68.51 -57.50
CA SER A 16 13.28 -69.39 -56.54
C SER A 16 11.77 -69.39 -56.80
N ASN A 17 11.27 -70.60 -57.04
CA ASN A 17 9.89 -70.91 -57.39
C ASN A 17 8.94 -70.69 -56.21
N GLY A 18 7.70 -70.39 -56.56
CA GLY A 18 6.67 -69.86 -55.68
C GLY A 18 6.20 -70.76 -54.53
N THR A 19 5.82 -70.11 -53.45
CA THR A 19 4.51 -70.31 -52.81
C THR A 19 4.04 -68.93 -52.38
N PHE A 20 3.38 -68.22 -53.30
CA PHE A 20 2.74 -66.93 -53.02
C PHE A 20 1.43 -67.24 -52.29
N GLU A 21 1.47 -67.21 -50.96
CA GLU A 21 0.24 -66.99 -50.19
C GLU A 21 -0.29 -65.60 -50.59
N GLY A 22 -1.55 -65.57 -51.01
CA GLY A 22 -2.15 -64.44 -51.68
C GLY A 22 -1.93 -63.11 -50.96
N VAL A 23 -1.59 -62.08 -51.73
CA VAL A 23 -1.70 -60.68 -51.29
C VAL A 23 -3.09 -60.51 -50.66
N PRO A 24 -3.20 -60.12 -49.37
CA PRO A 24 -4.49 -59.85 -48.77
C PRO A 24 -5.20 -58.77 -49.59
N PRO A 25 -6.53 -58.88 -49.80
CA PRO A 25 -7.25 -57.94 -50.65
C PRO A 25 -6.99 -56.50 -50.20
N PRO A 26 -6.81 -55.54 -51.13
CA PRO A 26 -6.66 -54.15 -50.75
C PRO A 26 -7.88 -53.75 -49.91
N LEU A 27 -7.62 -53.30 -48.68
CA LEU A 27 -8.67 -52.87 -47.78
C LEU A 27 -9.51 -51.80 -48.50
N PRO A 28 -10.85 -51.85 -48.37
CA PRO A 28 -11.71 -50.88 -49.04
C PRO A 28 -11.28 -49.46 -48.64
N PRO A 29 -11.30 -48.49 -49.57
CA PRO A 29 -10.90 -47.12 -49.27
C PRO A 29 -11.76 -46.61 -48.11
N LYS A 30 -11.11 -46.30 -46.98
CA LYS A 30 -11.79 -45.72 -45.82
C LYS A 30 -12.50 -44.45 -46.29
N SER A 31 -13.79 -44.32 -45.96
CA SER A 31 -14.59 -43.21 -46.47
C SER A 31 -13.90 -41.87 -46.15
N PHE A 32 -13.95 -40.91 -47.07
CA PHE A 32 -13.41 -39.56 -46.88
C PHE A 32 -13.86 -38.95 -45.55
N TRP A 33 -15.14 -39.18 -45.21
CA TRP A 33 -15.74 -38.79 -43.95
C TRP A 33 -15.05 -39.45 -42.75
N THR A 34 -14.69 -40.73 -42.80
CA THR A 34 -13.96 -41.40 -41.71
C THR A 34 -12.58 -40.79 -41.46
N ASN A 35 -11.82 -40.46 -42.52
CA ASN A 35 -10.49 -39.86 -42.38
C ASN A 35 -10.52 -38.39 -41.90
N LEU A 36 -11.62 -37.65 -42.15
CA LEU A 36 -11.81 -36.29 -41.64
C LEU A 36 -12.40 -36.27 -40.22
N LEU A 37 -13.28 -37.20 -39.89
CA LEU A 37 -14.04 -37.22 -38.63
C LEU A 37 -13.16 -37.65 -37.45
N ILE A 38 -12.23 -38.58 -37.65
CA ILE A 38 -11.29 -39.02 -36.59
C ILE A 38 -10.40 -37.86 -36.07
N PRO A 39 -9.67 -37.10 -36.91
CA PRO A 39 -8.82 -36.00 -36.43
C PRO A 39 -9.64 -34.81 -35.89
N THR A 40 -10.81 -34.53 -36.46
CA THR A 40 -11.69 -33.47 -35.94
C THR A 40 -12.30 -33.85 -34.58
N LEU A 41 -12.70 -35.10 -34.38
CA LEU A 41 -13.16 -35.61 -33.09
C LEU A 41 -12.05 -35.55 -32.03
N TYR A 42 -10.82 -35.93 -32.39
CA TYR A 42 -9.65 -35.79 -31.50
C TYR A 42 -9.46 -34.33 -31.07
N LEU A 43 -9.53 -33.38 -32.01
CA LEU A 43 -9.39 -31.96 -31.70
C LEU A 43 -10.51 -31.46 -30.78
N ILE A 44 -11.76 -31.86 -31.02
CA ILE A 44 -12.91 -31.48 -30.18
C ILE A 44 -12.74 -32.01 -28.75
N ILE A 45 -12.27 -33.25 -28.58
CA ILE A 45 -12.03 -33.84 -27.25
C ILE A 45 -10.88 -33.11 -26.55
N VAL A 46 -9.80 -32.78 -27.25
CA VAL A 46 -8.66 -32.03 -26.68
C VAL A 46 -9.09 -30.61 -26.28
N ILE A 47 -9.80 -29.89 -27.16
CA ILE A 47 -10.28 -28.53 -26.87
C ILE A 47 -11.31 -28.56 -25.74
N GLY A 48 -12.24 -29.53 -25.76
CA GLY A 48 -13.26 -29.70 -24.72
C GLY A 48 -12.65 -30.02 -23.35
N SER A 49 -11.69 -30.94 -23.30
CA SER A 49 -10.98 -31.28 -22.05
C SER A 49 -10.12 -30.11 -21.56
N LEU A 50 -9.44 -29.38 -22.45
CA LEU A 50 -8.68 -28.18 -22.07
C LEU A 50 -9.59 -27.06 -21.57
N TYR A 51 -10.73 -26.83 -22.22
CA TYR A 51 -11.70 -25.80 -21.83
C TYR A 51 -12.32 -26.11 -20.46
N THR A 52 -12.75 -27.36 -20.25
CA THR A 52 -13.31 -27.79 -18.96
C THR A 52 -12.27 -27.71 -17.84
N PHE A 53 -11.03 -28.11 -18.09
CA PHE A 53 -9.93 -27.96 -17.13
C PHE A 53 -9.61 -26.48 -16.84
N SER A 54 -9.45 -25.65 -17.87
CA SER A 54 -9.16 -24.21 -17.73
C SER A 54 -10.27 -23.48 -16.97
N SER A 55 -11.53 -23.76 -17.31
CA SER A 55 -12.71 -23.19 -16.64
C SER A 55 -12.75 -23.61 -15.17
N THR A 56 -12.60 -24.90 -14.87
CA THR A 56 -12.64 -25.40 -13.49
C THR A 56 -11.45 -24.90 -12.67
N TYR A 57 -10.25 -24.86 -13.25
CA TYR A 57 -9.06 -24.33 -12.59
C TYR A 57 -9.21 -22.84 -12.29
N ARG A 58 -9.66 -22.03 -13.26
CA ARG A 58 -9.92 -20.60 -13.04
C ARG A 58 -11.02 -20.38 -12.00
N LYS A 59 -12.12 -21.13 -12.05
CA LYS A 59 -13.18 -21.08 -11.03
C LYS A 59 -12.63 -21.40 -9.63
N ARG A 60 -11.76 -22.40 -9.50
CA ARG A 60 -11.12 -22.75 -8.23
C ARG A 60 -10.15 -21.67 -7.76
N GLN A 61 -9.39 -21.06 -8.66
CA GLN A 61 -8.50 -19.94 -8.32
C GLN A 61 -9.29 -18.71 -7.86
N LEU A 62 -10.39 -18.38 -8.56
CA LEU A 62 -11.31 -17.31 -8.15
C LEU A 62 -11.98 -17.61 -6.81
N ALA A 63 -12.38 -18.86 -6.56
CA ALA A 63 -12.95 -19.26 -5.28
C ALA A 63 -11.93 -19.21 -4.13
N LYS A 64 -10.66 -19.56 -4.38
CA LYS A 64 -9.57 -19.39 -3.41
C LYS A 64 -9.33 -17.91 -3.12
N ALA A 65 -9.29 -17.10 -4.16
CA ALA A 65 -9.19 -15.65 -4.05
C ALA A 65 -10.36 -15.07 -3.24
N ALA A 66 -11.61 -15.47 -3.51
CA ALA A 66 -12.79 -14.99 -2.80
C ALA A 66 -12.86 -15.41 -1.32
N LYS A 67 -12.14 -16.47 -0.91
CA LYS A 67 -12.05 -16.91 0.48
C LYS A 67 -11.01 -16.15 1.31
N LEU A 68 -10.18 -15.33 0.66
CA LEU A 68 -9.21 -14.51 1.40
C LEU A 68 -9.96 -13.49 2.25
N GLU A 69 -9.44 -13.28 3.45
CA GLU A 69 -9.98 -12.28 4.36
C GLU A 69 -9.91 -10.87 3.74
N PRO A 70 -10.94 -10.03 3.96
CA PRO A 70 -10.90 -8.62 3.57
C PRO A 70 -9.70 -7.90 4.20
N TRP A 71 -9.05 -7.03 3.43
CA TRP A 71 -7.90 -6.25 3.93
C TRP A 71 -8.32 -5.20 4.98
N PHE A 72 -9.47 -4.58 4.76
CA PHE A 72 -10.03 -3.57 5.65
C PHE A 72 -11.22 -4.10 6.44
N PRO A 73 -11.44 -3.60 7.66
CA PRO A 73 -12.66 -3.89 8.39
C PRO A 73 -13.90 -3.33 7.66
N PRO A 74 -15.11 -3.81 8.00
CA PRO A 74 -16.36 -3.33 7.43
C PRO A 74 -16.46 -1.80 7.44
N HIS A 75 -17.00 -1.22 6.37
CA HIS A 75 -17.02 0.22 6.17
C HIS A 75 -18.20 0.88 6.90
N ARG A 76 -17.97 1.28 8.16
CA ARG A 76 -19.03 1.84 9.03
C ARG A 76 -19.71 3.08 8.46
N GLN A 77 -18.96 4.05 7.93
CA GLN A 77 -19.50 5.31 7.42
C GLN A 77 -20.34 5.10 6.16
N ARG A 78 -19.93 4.18 5.27
CA ARG A 78 -20.75 3.72 4.14
C ARG A 78 -22.03 3.08 4.63
N ASP A 79 -21.94 2.15 5.59
CA ASP A 79 -23.12 1.46 6.11
C ASP A 79 -24.11 2.43 6.77
N ILE A 80 -23.61 3.47 7.47
CA ILE A 80 -24.43 4.58 8.02
C ILE A 80 -25.08 5.39 6.89
N TYR A 81 -24.33 5.75 5.85
CA TYR A 81 -24.88 6.50 4.72
C TYR A 81 -25.97 5.70 3.99
N LEU A 82 -25.71 4.42 3.71
CA LEU A 82 -26.68 3.53 3.09
C LEU A 82 -27.89 3.30 3.99
N SER A 83 -27.71 3.13 5.30
CA SER A 83 -28.86 3.00 6.21
C SER A 83 -29.68 4.29 6.23
N LEU A 84 -29.04 5.46 6.21
CA LEU A 84 -29.73 6.75 6.10
C LEU A 84 -30.53 6.89 4.80
N LEU A 85 -30.03 6.32 3.71
CA LEU A 85 -30.70 6.33 2.41
C LEU A 85 -31.92 5.40 2.36
N HIS A 86 -31.84 4.24 3.02
CA HIS A 86 -32.89 3.22 3.05
C HIS A 86 -33.88 3.35 4.22
N LEU A 87 -33.77 4.40 5.04
CA LEU A 87 -34.75 4.66 6.09
C LEU A 87 -36.13 4.93 5.47
N ASP A 88 -37.07 4.01 5.66
CA ASP A 88 -38.42 4.14 5.14
C ASP A 88 -39.16 5.32 5.79
N PRO A 89 -39.84 6.18 5.01
CA PRO A 89 -40.59 7.33 5.53
C PRO A 89 -41.67 6.96 6.56
N SER A 90 -42.12 5.70 6.59
CA SER A 90 -43.13 5.19 7.52
C SER A 90 -42.59 4.85 8.90
N GLU A 91 -41.32 4.44 9.05
CA GLU A 91 -40.72 4.14 10.35
C GLU A 91 -40.43 5.42 11.16
N GLN A 92 -40.22 6.53 10.47
CA GLN A 92 -39.98 7.85 11.08
C GLN A 92 -41.23 8.44 11.77
N VAL A 93 -42.43 7.91 11.47
CA VAL A 93 -43.70 8.35 12.07
C VAL A 93 -43.90 7.75 13.47
N GLY A 94 -43.21 6.65 13.82
CA GLY A 94 -43.41 5.93 15.07
C GLY A 94 -42.51 6.32 16.25
N ALA A 95 -41.44 7.10 16.02
CA ALA A 95 -40.40 7.35 17.03
C ALA A 95 -40.43 8.77 17.67
N GLY A 96 -41.40 9.60 17.32
CA GLY A 96 -41.50 10.98 17.83
C GLY A 96 -42.92 11.36 18.19
N GLY A 97 -43.38 10.96 19.39
CA GLY A 97 -44.57 11.53 20.01
C GLY A 97 -44.27 12.95 20.48
N GLY A 98 -44.89 13.95 19.84
CA GLY A 98 -44.78 15.35 20.23
C GLY A 98 -45.37 16.28 19.18
N ASP A 99 -46.53 16.84 19.49
CA ASP A 99 -47.32 17.77 18.68
C ASP A 99 -46.52 19.00 18.20
N GLY A 100 -46.61 19.33 16.90
CA GLY A 100 -46.11 20.60 16.36
C GLY A 100 -45.42 20.56 14.99
N GLU A 101 -46.19 20.23 13.94
CA GLU A 101 -46.05 20.73 12.56
C GLU A 101 -44.65 21.11 12.02
N LYS A 102 -43.78 20.13 11.73
CA LYS A 102 -43.00 20.08 10.47
C LYS A 102 -42.75 18.61 10.11
N LYS A 103 -43.51 18.08 9.14
CA LYS A 103 -43.27 16.76 8.54
C LYS A 103 -41.85 16.69 7.96
N LEU A 104 -40.88 16.20 8.73
CA LEU A 104 -39.59 15.73 8.22
C LEU A 104 -39.65 14.21 8.11
N SER A 105 -40.52 13.70 7.23
CA SER A 105 -40.63 12.27 6.90
C SER A 105 -39.48 11.75 6.03
N LYS A 106 -38.45 12.58 5.81
CA LYS A 106 -37.28 12.29 4.97
C LYS A 106 -36.06 12.91 5.63
N VAL A 107 -34.98 12.15 5.71
CA VAL A 107 -33.67 12.64 6.18
C VAL A 107 -33.29 13.86 5.33
N PRO A 108 -32.90 14.99 5.94
CA PRO A 108 -32.56 16.19 5.19
C PRO A 108 -31.29 15.96 4.33
N ASP A 109 -31.29 16.52 3.13
CA ASP A 109 -30.17 16.37 2.17
C ASP A 109 -28.84 16.89 2.72
N SER A 110 -28.86 17.84 3.66
CA SER A 110 -27.65 18.31 4.36
C SER A 110 -26.98 17.20 5.18
N VAL A 111 -27.77 16.34 5.82
CA VAL A 111 -27.28 15.20 6.60
C VAL A 111 -26.74 14.11 5.67
N LEU A 112 -27.41 13.84 4.54
CA LEU A 112 -26.92 12.89 3.55
C LEU A 112 -25.59 13.34 2.92
N LYS A 113 -25.47 14.63 2.57
CA LYS A 113 -24.22 15.21 2.07
C LYS A 113 -23.09 15.14 3.10
N ALA A 114 -23.40 15.42 4.38
CA ALA A 114 -22.43 15.29 5.46
C ALA A 114 -21.99 13.83 5.68
N ALA A 115 -22.92 12.88 5.62
CA ALA A 115 -22.62 11.45 5.72
C ALA A 115 -21.76 10.95 4.54
N LEU A 116 -22.06 11.39 3.31
CA LEU A 116 -21.24 11.07 2.14
C LEU A 116 -19.82 11.65 2.27
N LEU A 117 -19.67 12.85 2.83
CA LEU A 117 -18.36 13.44 3.11
C LEU A 117 -17.58 12.63 4.15
N GLN A 118 -18.24 12.14 5.21
CA GLN A 118 -17.62 11.25 6.20
C GLN A 118 -17.20 9.90 5.61
N ARG A 119 -17.98 9.35 4.66
CA ARG A 119 -17.60 8.18 3.87
C ARG A 119 -16.34 8.47 3.05
N ALA A 120 -16.31 9.55 2.28
CA ALA A 120 -15.14 9.97 1.50
C ALA A 120 -13.88 10.19 2.36
N LEU A 121 -14.04 10.70 3.58
CA LEU A 121 -12.95 10.89 4.54
C LEU A 121 -12.33 9.57 4.99
N GLU A 122 -13.16 8.57 5.28
CA GLU A 122 -12.70 7.22 5.62
C GLU A 122 -12.00 6.56 4.41
N ASP A 123 -12.54 6.72 3.20
CA ASP A 123 -11.89 6.24 1.98
C ASP A 123 -10.49 6.85 1.80
N ILE A 124 -10.33 8.16 2.03
CA ILE A 124 -9.00 8.80 2.00
C ILE A 124 -8.05 8.17 3.00
N LYS A 125 -8.48 7.92 4.24
CA LYS A 125 -7.64 7.25 5.25
C LYS A 125 -7.17 5.88 4.76
N ARG A 126 -8.08 5.09 4.21
CA ARG A 126 -7.78 3.76 3.67
C ARG A 126 -6.86 3.82 2.46
N ILE A 127 -7.05 4.77 1.54
CA ILE A 127 -6.18 5.00 0.38
C ILE A 127 -4.77 5.38 0.83
N VAL A 128 -4.63 6.29 1.78
CA VAL A 128 -3.33 6.69 2.32
C VAL A 128 -2.62 5.48 2.94
N GLN A 129 -3.35 4.65 3.69
CA GLN A 129 -2.82 3.41 4.25
C GLN A 129 -2.35 2.42 3.17
N LEU A 130 -3.16 2.19 2.12
CA LEU A 130 -2.77 1.31 1.00
C LEU A 130 -1.52 1.82 0.26
N ARG A 131 -1.44 3.13 0.02
CA ARG A 131 -0.30 3.74 -0.68
C ARG A 131 0.99 3.61 0.12
N GLN A 132 0.90 3.70 1.45
CA GLN A 132 2.05 3.50 2.34
C GLN A 132 2.46 2.02 2.45
N SER A 133 1.50 1.10 2.50
CA SER A 133 1.79 -0.33 2.66
C SER A 133 2.33 -1.00 1.40
N LYS A 134 1.94 -0.55 0.20
CA LYS A 134 2.33 -1.15 -1.09
C LYS A 134 3.85 -1.25 -1.33
N PRO A 135 4.65 -0.18 -1.24
CA PRO A 135 6.10 -0.28 -1.44
C PRO A 135 6.80 -1.10 -0.34
N ALA A 136 6.30 -1.02 0.90
CA ALA A 136 6.83 -1.80 2.03
C ALA A 136 6.61 -3.31 1.81
N LEU A 137 5.41 -3.70 1.39
CA LEU A 137 5.08 -5.09 1.09
C LEU A 137 5.81 -5.63 -0.14
N GLN A 138 5.97 -4.82 -1.19
CA GLN A 138 6.73 -5.22 -2.36
C GLN A 138 8.19 -5.56 -2.00
N THR A 139 8.78 -4.77 -1.11
CA THR A 139 10.14 -5.02 -0.60
C THR A 139 10.21 -6.31 0.22
N LEU A 140 9.22 -6.59 1.06
CA LEU A 140 9.15 -7.82 1.86
C LEU A 140 8.90 -9.06 1.00
N LEU A 141 8.08 -8.94 -0.05
CA LEU A 141 7.81 -10.01 -1.01
C LEU A 141 9.07 -10.42 -1.77
N GLN A 142 9.88 -9.43 -2.23
CA GLN A 142 11.17 -9.70 -2.88
C GLN A 142 12.16 -10.43 -1.96
N ARG A 143 12.06 -10.19 -0.64
CA ARG A 143 12.85 -10.90 0.39
C ARG A 143 12.30 -12.30 0.72
N GLY A 144 11.12 -12.66 0.22
CA GLY A 144 10.47 -13.94 0.50
C GLY A 144 9.95 -14.09 1.94
N SER A 145 9.93 -13.01 2.73
CA SER A 145 9.46 -13.05 4.12
C SER A 145 7.93 -12.94 4.26
N VAL A 146 7.23 -12.63 3.17
CA VAL A 146 5.77 -12.47 3.09
C VAL A 146 5.24 -13.31 1.94
N GLY A 147 4.10 -13.97 2.14
CA GLY A 147 3.46 -14.80 1.12
C GLY A 147 2.79 -13.98 0.00
N ASP A 148 2.72 -14.57 -1.20
CA ASP A 148 2.04 -13.98 -2.37
C ASP A 148 0.55 -13.72 -2.12
N GLU A 149 -0.08 -14.51 -1.24
CA GLU A 149 -1.46 -14.31 -0.81
C GLU A 149 -1.71 -12.91 -0.25
N LEU A 150 -0.81 -12.40 0.61
CA LEU A 150 -0.98 -11.07 1.22
C LEU A 150 -0.88 -9.96 0.17
N TRP A 151 0.03 -10.15 -0.80
CA TRP A 151 0.18 -9.25 -1.94
C TRP A 151 -1.09 -9.23 -2.81
N GLN A 152 -1.67 -10.41 -3.08
CA GLN A 152 -2.96 -10.51 -3.79
C GLN A 152 -4.12 -9.86 -3.02
N ARG A 153 -4.16 -9.99 -1.68
CA ARG A 153 -5.14 -9.31 -0.83
C ARG A 153 -5.02 -7.78 -0.93
N LEU A 154 -3.79 -7.26 -0.92
CA LEU A 154 -3.54 -5.82 -1.08
C LEU A 154 -4.02 -5.30 -2.44
N LEU A 155 -3.68 -6.00 -3.53
CA LEU A 155 -4.10 -5.61 -4.89
C LEU A 155 -5.63 -5.65 -5.05
N ARG A 156 -6.29 -6.62 -4.41
CA ARG A 156 -7.76 -6.63 -4.37
C ARG A 156 -8.31 -5.42 -3.61
N ALA A 157 -7.76 -5.14 -2.42
CA ALA A 157 -8.20 -4.01 -1.62
C ALA A 157 -8.02 -2.68 -2.36
N GLU A 158 -6.97 -2.54 -3.17
CA GLU A 158 -6.76 -1.40 -4.05
C GLU A 158 -7.87 -1.29 -5.11
N GLN A 159 -8.23 -2.39 -5.77
CA GLN A 159 -9.32 -2.42 -6.75
C GLN A 159 -10.69 -2.14 -6.10
N GLU A 160 -10.96 -2.70 -4.92
CA GLU A 160 -12.19 -2.45 -4.15
C GLU A 160 -12.28 -0.97 -3.74
N MET A 161 -11.17 -0.37 -3.31
CA MET A 161 -11.10 1.05 -2.96
C MET A 161 -11.26 1.96 -4.18
N GLU A 162 -10.69 1.60 -5.34
CA GLU A 162 -10.90 2.33 -6.59
C GLU A 162 -12.36 2.31 -7.06
N ALA A 163 -13.05 1.19 -6.86
CA ALA A 163 -14.47 1.09 -7.14
C ALA A 163 -15.28 1.98 -6.18
N GLU A 164 -14.99 1.91 -4.88
CA GLU A 164 -15.65 2.74 -3.86
C GLU A 164 -15.47 4.24 -4.13
N VAL A 165 -14.26 4.67 -4.52
CA VAL A 165 -13.99 6.07 -4.90
C VAL A 165 -14.84 6.50 -6.09
N LYS A 166 -14.95 5.66 -7.13
CA LYS A 166 -15.79 5.97 -8.30
C LYS A 166 -17.26 6.09 -7.91
N ASP A 167 -17.74 5.21 -7.04
CA ASP A 167 -19.12 5.24 -6.56
C ASP A 167 -19.40 6.53 -5.76
N VAL A 168 -18.49 6.92 -4.86
CA VAL A 168 -18.60 8.18 -4.10
C VAL A 168 -18.58 9.41 -5.03
N VAL A 169 -17.72 9.43 -6.05
CA VAL A 169 -17.72 10.53 -7.05
C VAL A 169 -19.05 10.59 -7.79
N ASN A 170 -19.58 9.45 -8.22
CA ASN A 170 -20.85 9.37 -8.95
C ASN A 170 -22.02 9.82 -8.06
N GLU A 171 -22.06 9.37 -6.81
CA GLU A 171 -23.07 9.79 -5.83
C GLU A 171 -22.97 11.29 -5.51
N ALA A 172 -21.75 11.83 -5.35
CA ALA A 172 -21.55 13.25 -5.14
C ALA A 172 -22.08 14.08 -6.33
N ASN A 173 -21.79 13.65 -7.56
CA ASN A 173 -22.30 14.30 -8.75
C ASN A 173 -23.83 14.19 -8.87
N ALA A 174 -24.45 13.14 -8.32
CA ALA A 174 -25.91 13.01 -8.26
C ALA A 174 -26.54 14.02 -7.29
N PHE A 175 -25.85 14.40 -6.20
CA PHE A 175 -26.33 15.44 -5.27
C PHE A 175 -26.10 16.86 -5.77
N SER A 176 -24.98 17.10 -6.47
CA SER A 176 -24.65 18.40 -7.06
C SER A 176 -23.67 18.19 -8.21
N PRO A 177 -23.93 18.80 -9.39
CA PRO A 177 -22.96 18.79 -10.49
C PRO A 177 -21.58 19.27 -10.03
N ASP A 178 -20.53 18.67 -10.57
CA ASP A 178 -19.11 18.94 -10.30
C ASP A 178 -18.63 18.70 -8.85
N TRP A 179 -19.50 18.31 -7.92
CA TRP A 179 -19.10 18.08 -6.53
C TRP A 179 -18.15 16.89 -6.38
N GLY A 180 -18.26 15.88 -7.23
CA GLY A 180 -17.38 14.72 -7.23
C GLY A 180 -15.90 15.05 -7.48
N GLN A 181 -15.59 16.18 -8.14
CA GLN A 181 -14.20 16.62 -8.36
C GLN A 181 -13.56 17.18 -7.08
N VAL A 182 -14.35 17.81 -6.21
CA VAL A 182 -13.87 18.56 -5.04
C VAL A 182 -14.08 17.81 -3.72
N ILE A 183 -14.97 16.82 -3.68
CA ILE A 183 -15.32 16.09 -2.45
C ILE A 183 -14.08 15.44 -1.80
N PHE A 184 -13.24 14.79 -2.60
CA PHE A 184 -12.02 14.13 -2.10
C PHE A 184 -10.91 15.11 -1.71
N GLN A 185 -10.84 16.28 -2.36
CA GLN A 185 -9.94 17.36 -1.93
C GLN A 185 -10.35 17.86 -0.54
N SER A 186 -11.66 18.14 -0.37
CA SER A 186 -12.24 18.58 0.90
C SER A 186 -12.07 17.54 2.01
N ALA A 187 -12.28 16.26 1.68
CA ALA A 187 -12.11 15.14 2.60
C ALA A 187 -10.64 14.97 3.02
N ASN A 188 -9.69 15.17 2.10
CA ASN A 188 -8.27 15.14 2.42
C ASN A 188 -7.88 16.26 3.39
N GLU A 189 -8.31 17.51 3.13
CA GLU A 189 -8.05 18.63 4.05
C GLU A 189 -8.67 18.41 5.43
N MET A 190 -9.89 17.85 5.47
CA MET A 190 -10.52 17.47 6.74
C MET A 190 -9.73 16.40 7.49
N ASN A 191 -9.24 15.37 6.79
CA ASN A 191 -8.41 14.33 7.40
C ASN A 191 -7.09 14.91 7.96
N GLN A 192 -6.42 15.80 7.23
CA GLN A 192 -5.22 16.47 7.73
C GLN A 192 -5.53 17.34 8.96
N ASN A 193 -6.65 18.08 8.95
CA ASN A 193 -7.07 18.87 10.10
C ASN A 193 -7.33 18.01 11.34
N LEU A 194 -7.99 16.85 11.17
CA LEU A 194 -8.23 15.91 12.27
C LEU A 194 -6.92 15.35 12.84
N LEU A 195 -5.99 14.94 11.98
CA LEU A 195 -4.68 14.44 12.41
C LEU A 195 -3.89 15.50 13.20
N ILE A 196 -3.91 16.75 12.76
CA ILE A 196 -3.25 17.85 13.48
C ILE A 196 -3.90 18.06 14.85
N LYS A 197 -5.24 18.08 14.92
CA LYS A 197 -5.98 18.23 16.18
C LYS A 197 -5.70 17.08 17.16
N GLN A 198 -5.65 15.84 16.67
CA GLN A 198 -5.33 14.67 17.50
C GLN A 198 -3.92 14.75 18.07
N ARG A 199 -2.93 15.12 17.25
CA ARG A 199 -1.56 15.33 17.76
C ARG A 199 -1.47 16.46 18.76
N MET A 200 -2.20 17.56 18.52
CA MET A 200 -2.25 18.68 19.47
C MET A 200 -2.88 18.26 20.80
N SER A 201 -3.96 17.46 20.80
CA SER A 201 -4.56 16.94 22.03
C SER A 201 -3.62 15.98 22.76
N GLU A 202 -2.94 15.09 22.05
CA GLU A 202 -1.95 14.17 22.65
C GLU A 202 -0.80 14.93 23.34
N ILE A 203 -0.28 15.99 22.69
CA ILE A 203 0.76 16.86 23.29
C ILE A 203 0.20 17.60 24.52
N GLN A 204 -1.04 18.08 24.44
CA GLN A 204 -1.68 18.80 25.54
C GLN A 204 -1.93 17.89 26.76
N GLU A 205 -2.24 16.61 26.53
CA GLU A 205 -2.40 15.61 27.60
C GLU A 205 -1.07 15.27 28.28
N GLN A 206 0.05 15.24 27.53
CA GLN A 206 1.38 14.99 28.10
C GLN A 206 1.88 16.13 28.98
N LEU A 207 1.47 17.37 28.67
CA LEU A 207 1.95 18.58 29.32
C LEU A 207 1.76 18.59 30.84
N GLU A 208 0.66 18.05 31.38
CA GLU A 208 0.45 17.99 32.84
C GLU A 208 1.43 17.03 33.52
N SER A 209 1.65 15.86 32.91
CA SER A 209 2.59 14.87 33.42
C SER A 209 4.04 15.36 33.36
N GLU A 210 4.40 16.06 32.28
CA GLU A 210 5.72 16.66 32.10
C GLU A 210 5.95 17.80 33.09
N LYS A 211 4.95 18.64 33.35
CA LYS A 211 5.02 19.68 34.40
C LYS A 211 5.25 19.07 35.77
N ALA A 212 4.49 18.03 36.13
CA ALA A 212 4.65 17.38 37.43
C ALA A 212 6.03 16.70 37.57
N TRP A 213 6.54 16.12 36.48
CA TRP A 213 7.89 15.57 36.43
C TRP A 213 8.96 16.66 36.56
N TRP A 214 8.78 17.79 35.86
CA TRP A 214 9.72 18.91 35.88
C TRP A 214 9.81 19.57 37.25
N GLU A 215 8.68 19.80 37.93
CA GLU A 215 8.67 20.38 39.28
C GLU A 215 9.38 19.46 40.29
N LYS A 216 9.18 18.13 40.21
CA LYS A 216 9.91 17.17 41.05
C LYS A 216 11.42 17.23 40.79
N LYS A 217 11.82 17.30 39.51
CA LYS A 217 13.23 17.40 39.12
C LYS A 217 13.85 18.72 39.58
N ARG A 218 13.10 19.83 39.47
CA ARG A 218 13.53 21.15 39.93
C ARG A 218 13.70 21.21 41.44
N ALA A 219 12.78 20.64 42.20
CA ALA A 219 12.88 20.54 43.65
C ALA A 219 14.11 19.71 44.07
N GLY A 220 14.38 18.59 43.38
CA GLY A 220 15.59 17.79 43.61
C GLY A 220 16.89 18.57 43.35
N ILE A 221 16.97 19.30 42.23
CA ILE A 221 18.13 20.15 41.92
C ILE A 221 18.30 21.25 42.97
N GLN A 222 17.21 21.88 43.43
CA GLN A 222 17.27 22.89 44.48
C GLN A 222 17.75 22.32 45.82
N SER A 223 17.31 21.12 46.20
CA SER A 223 17.76 20.47 47.43
C SER A 223 19.23 20.05 47.35
N ASP A 224 19.68 19.53 46.21
CA ASP A 224 21.07 19.12 46.02
C ASP A 224 22.02 20.33 46.08
N PHE A 225 21.62 21.46 45.47
CA PHE A 225 22.39 22.71 45.53
C PHE A 225 22.49 23.30 46.94
N MET A 226 21.39 23.32 47.71
CA MET A 226 21.39 23.79 49.11
C MET A 226 22.27 22.90 49.98
N LYS A 227 22.25 21.58 49.75
CA LYS A 227 23.10 20.63 50.45
C LYS A 227 24.58 20.86 50.14
N GLU A 228 24.93 21.14 48.88
CA GLU A 228 26.31 21.47 48.49
C GLU A 228 26.80 22.76 49.15
N LEU A 229 25.97 23.81 49.22
CA LEU A 229 26.27 25.06 49.93
C LEU A 229 26.55 24.82 51.42
N ASP A 230 25.68 24.08 52.11
CA ASP A 230 25.85 23.76 53.54
C ASP A 230 27.13 22.91 53.79
N GLU A 231 27.46 22.01 52.87
CA GLU A 231 28.72 21.22 52.92
C GLU A 231 29.96 22.09 52.64
N THR A 232 29.84 23.18 51.89
CA THR A 232 30.93 24.14 51.66
C THR A 232 31.10 25.16 52.79
N ASP A 233 30.01 25.65 53.40
CA ASP A 233 30.04 26.62 54.51
C ASP A 233 30.37 25.95 55.86
N GLY A 234 30.18 24.64 55.98
CA GLY A 234 30.56 23.84 57.16
C GLY A 234 32.05 23.50 57.29
N LYS A 235 32.91 23.95 56.37
CA LYS A 235 34.36 23.69 56.41
C LYS A 235 35.12 24.97 56.82
N PRO A 236 35.64 25.07 58.07
CA PRO A 236 36.38 26.25 58.49
C PRO A 236 37.70 26.34 57.70
N ALA A 237 37.98 27.53 57.19
CA ALA A 237 39.32 27.90 56.76
C ALA A 237 40.20 28.08 57.99
N GLU A 238 41.27 27.28 58.10
CA GLU A 238 42.49 27.68 58.82
C GLU A 238 43.69 27.71 57.85
N PRO A 239 44.68 28.58 58.11
CA PRO A 239 45.68 29.00 57.15
C PRO A 239 46.97 28.19 57.27
N GLU A 240 47.65 27.87 56.16
CA GLU A 240 49.12 27.87 56.13
C GLU A 240 49.69 27.84 54.72
N ALA A 241 50.86 28.45 54.59
CA ALA A 241 51.54 28.82 53.37
C ALA A 241 52.47 27.71 52.84
N ALA A 242 52.82 27.89 51.55
CA ALA A 242 54.10 27.58 50.91
C ALA A 242 54.24 26.32 50.01
N ALA A 243 54.69 26.64 48.79
CA ALA A 243 55.56 25.89 47.87
C ALA A 243 54.96 24.76 46.98
N ALA A 244 54.96 25.05 45.67
CA ALA A 244 54.75 24.16 44.50
C ALA A 244 55.88 23.08 44.36
N PRO A 245 55.88 22.10 43.40
CA PRO A 245 55.13 22.08 42.12
C PRO A 245 54.69 20.69 41.52
N VAL A 246 53.99 20.76 40.36
CA VAL A 246 54.04 19.85 39.15
C VAL A 246 53.05 18.66 38.97
N VAL A 247 52.01 18.88 38.12
CA VAL A 247 51.69 18.23 36.81
C VAL A 247 50.51 17.20 36.61
N LYS A 248 49.63 17.57 35.64
CA LYS A 248 48.67 16.84 34.73
C LYS A 248 47.31 16.36 35.35
N LYS A 249 46.12 16.52 34.73
CA LYS A 249 45.69 16.64 33.31
C LYS A 249 44.19 17.09 33.20
N ASN A 250 43.85 17.85 32.14
CA ASN A 250 42.53 18.11 31.48
C ASN A 250 41.44 18.87 32.28
N GLY A 251 40.79 19.94 31.82
CA GLY A 251 40.80 20.68 30.56
C GLY A 251 39.50 21.52 30.43
N SER A 252 39.62 22.84 30.68
CA SER A 252 38.98 24.02 30.04
C SER A 252 37.57 23.87 29.42
N SER A 253 36.50 24.48 29.96
CA SER A 253 36.08 25.91 29.98
C SER A 253 35.17 26.29 28.81
N ASP A 254 34.12 27.02 29.19
CA ASP A 254 33.07 27.73 28.45
C ASP A 254 33.30 28.06 26.97
N ASP A 255 32.24 27.83 26.17
CA ASP A 255 31.65 28.78 25.22
C ASP A 255 30.62 28.00 24.36
N ASP A 256 29.31 28.17 24.62
CA ASP A 256 28.33 27.99 23.54
C ASP A 256 27.26 29.06 23.64
N ALA A 257 27.57 30.15 22.94
CA ALA A 257 26.70 31.26 22.67
C ALA A 257 25.54 30.81 21.79
N VAL A 258 24.34 31.21 22.18
CA VAL A 258 23.10 31.14 21.40
C VAL A 258 23.30 31.82 20.04
N ILE A 259 23.40 31.04 18.96
CA ILE A 259 23.33 31.53 17.59
C ILE A 259 21.86 31.55 17.14
N VAL A 260 21.30 32.75 17.06
CA VAL A 260 20.02 33.03 16.39
C VAL A 260 20.29 33.08 14.89
N GLU A 261 19.85 32.06 14.15
CA GLU A 261 19.91 32.05 12.69
C GLU A 261 18.78 32.92 12.10
N ALA A 262 19.12 34.19 11.87
CA ALA A 262 18.39 35.06 10.95
C ALA A 262 19.03 34.97 9.55
N GLY A 263 18.52 34.06 8.72
CA GLY A 263 18.96 33.90 7.33
C GLY A 263 18.19 34.81 6.36
N GLY A 264 18.87 35.82 5.82
CA GLY A 264 18.46 36.67 4.69
C GLY A 264 19.69 37.31 4.01
N PRO A 265 19.62 37.70 2.72
CA PRO A 265 20.50 37.13 1.69
C PRO A 265 21.62 38.05 1.18
N ALA A 266 22.79 37.46 0.89
CA ALA A 266 23.82 37.81 -0.12
C ALA A 266 25.06 36.95 0.22
N GLN A 267 25.83 36.33 -0.67
CA GLN A 267 26.16 36.70 -2.03
C GLN A 267 26.72 35.44 -2.73
N ALA A 268 26.32 35.28 -3.98
CA ALA A 268 26.92 34.36 -4.93
C ALA A 268 28.43 34.60 -5.09
N GLN A 269 29.21 33.51 -5.26
CA GLN A 269 30.30 33.33 -6.25
C GLN A 269 31.11 32.08 -5.87
N GLY A 270 30.78 30.89 -6.39
CA GLY A 270 31.44 30.29 -7.55
C GLY A 270 31.97 28.89 -7.16
N GLY A 271 31.91 27.83 -7.97
CA GLY A 271 31.41 27.64 -9.32
C GLY A 271 31.48 26.16 -9.72
N SER A 272 30.78 25.78 -10.79
CA SER A 272 31.11 24.65 -11.67
C SER A 272 30.12 24.59 -12.86
N GLY A 273 30.14 25.63 -13.70
CA GLY A 273 29.42 25.65 -14.98
C GLY A 273 30.38 25.46 -16.14
N LYS A 274 30.48 24.22 -16.63
CA LYS A 274 31.36 23.81 -17.74
C LYS A 274 30.72 24.17 -19.09
N GLY A 275 30.97 25.38 -19.59
CA GLY A 275 30.63 25.80 -20.94
C GLY A 275 31.86 25.81 -21.86
N LYS A 276 31.92 24.87 -22.81
CA LYS A 276 32.96 24.80 -23.84
C LYS A 276 32.37 25.32 -25.16
N LYS A 277 32.68 26.56 -25.53
CA LYS A 277 32.44 27.11 -26.87
C LYS A 277 33.81 27.35 -27.51
N LYS A 278 34.11 26.66 -28.62
CA LYS A 278 35.25 26.98 -29.49
C LYS A 278 34.71 27.05 -30.91
N GLY A 279 34.79 28.24 -31.50
CA GLY A 279 34.46 28.47 -32.90
C GLY A 279 35.65 28.23 -33.82
N LYS A 280 35.29 27.95 -35.08
CA LYS A 280 35.95 28.34 -36.34
C LYS A 280 37.33 27.74 -36.66
N LYS A 281 37.31 26.78 -37.58
CA LYS A 281 37.91 26.88 -38.92
C LYS A 281 37.00 26.15 -39.90
#